data_AF-A0A8J3YPE7-F1
#
_entry.id   AF-A0A8J3YPE7-F1
#
_cell.length_a   1.000
_cell.length_b   1.000
_cell.length_c   1.000
_cell.angle_alpha   90.00
_cell.angle_beta   90.00
_cell.angle_gamma   90.00
#
_symmetry.space_group_name_H-M   'P 1'
#
loop_
_entity.id
_entity.type
_entity.pdbx_description
1 polymer ?
#
loop_
_entity_poly.entity_id
_entity_poly.type
_entity_poly.pdbx_seq_one_letter_code
_entity_poly.pdbx_strand_id
1 'polypeptide(L)'
;MQVHPPRYDVGVTQVSNAILAGTVDDAVARLGDLTVSAAAEILGDVPPARVAVLLAAMPPEIGADVLASMAADRVAVRLSALAPAMAVALLLTMPIRAAADRLGLIPVRVGNPLLRAMPPQAAADRLATMAQNAAGLRLAGLPPQVAAGLVAAMPPPAAAVRLTMMLPMTAATMLRNLPWPVVADLLMLMPPASGAEVYAAIHQVWQR
;
A
#
# COMPACT_ATOMS: atom_id res chain seq x y z
N MET A 1 30.47 -38.34 8.74
CA MET A 1 29.18 -37.64 8.58
C MET A 1 29.28 -36.74 7.36
N GLN A 2 28.77 -37.19 6.20
CA GLN A 2 28.62 -36.32 5.03
C GLN A 2 27.37 -35.47 5.23
N VAL A 3 27.56 -34.17 5.42
CA VAL A 3 26.45 -33.21 5.43
C VAL A 3 26.03 -33.02 3.97
N HIS A 4 24.91 -33.63 3.59
CA HIS A 4 24.27 -33.39 2.30
C HIS A 4 23.73 -31.95 2.31
N PRO A 5 24.12 -31.07 1.37
CA PRO A 5 23.48 -29.77 1.25
C PRO A 5 22.01 -29.96 0.82
N PRO A 6 21.09 -29.07 1.23
CA PRO A 6 19.69 -29.18 0.86
C PRO A 6 19.54 -29.04 -0.66
N ARG A 7 18.99 -30.08 -1.31
CA ARG A 7 18.74 -30.14 -2.76
C ARG A 7 17.80 -29.04 -3.29
N TYR A 8 17.16 -28.27 -2.41
CA TYR A 8 16.29 -27.13 -2.75
C TYR A 8 17.07 -25.93 -3.32
N ASP A 9 18.32 -25.72 -2.91
CA ASP A 9 19.08 -24.50 -3.22
C ASP A 9 19.55 -24.44 -4.68
N VAL A 10 19.85 -25.60 -5.27
CA VAL A 10 20.33 -25.71 -6.66
C VAL A 10 19.22 -25.40 -7.66
N GLY A 11 17.98 -25.80 -7.38
CA GLY A 11 16.84 -25.59 -8.25
C GLY A 11 16.42 -24.11 -8.33
N VAL A 12 16.32 -23.44 -7.19
CA VAL A 12 15.97 -22.00 -7.12
C VAL A 12 17.05 -21.17 -7.80
N THR A 13 18.33 -21.44 -7.52
CA THR A 13 19.45 -20.72 -8.14
C THR A 13 19.49 -20.90 -9.66
N GLN A 14 19.21 -22.10 -10.16
CA GLN A 14 19.18 -22.37 -11.61
C GLN A 14 18.01 -21.66 -12.30
N VAL A 15 16.83 -21.62 -11.68
CA VAL A 15 15.66 -20.91 -12.20
C VAL A 15 15.87 -19.39 -12.16
N SER A 16 16.45 -18.85 -11.09
CA SER A 16 16.83 -17.44 -10.99
C SER A 16 17.78 -17.02 -12.10
N ASN A 17 18.84 -17.81 -12.36
CA ASN A 17 19.78 -17.54 -13.45
C ASN A 17 19.11 -17.60 -14.83
N ALA A 18 18.16 -18.53 -15.03
CA ALA A 18 17.40 -18.63 -16.27
C ALA A 18 16.45 -17.44 -16.47
N ILE A 19 15.83 -16.92 -15.41
CA ILE A 19 14.98 -15.72 -15.47
C ILE A 19 15.78 -14.46 -15.79
N LEU A 20 17.03 -14.39 -15.29
CA LEU A 20 17.95 -13.29 -15.56
C LEU A 20 18.49 -13.32 -17.00
N ALA A 21 18.85 -14.49 -17.51
CA ALA A 21 19.50 -14.64 -18.82
C ALA A 21 18.53 -14.86 -19.99
N GLY A 22 17.30 -15.31 -19.72
CA GLY A 22 16.30 -15.69 -20.73
C GLY A 22 15.51 -14.52 -21.33
N THR A 23 14.62 -14.85 -22.27
CA THR A 23 13.63 -13.88 -22.78
C THR A 23 12.58 -13.56 -21.71
N VAL A 24 11.82 -12.47 -21.92
CA VAL A 24 10.72 -12.11 -21.00
C VAL A 24 9.65 -13.20 -20.99
N ASP A 25 9.29 -13.71 -22.17
CA ASP A 25 8.24 -14.73 -22.32
C ASP A 25 8.64 -16.07 -21.65
N ASP A 26 9.89 -16.52 -21.86
CA ASP A 26 10.39 -17.72 -21.19
C ASP A 26 10.41 -17.57 -19.67
N ALA A 27 10.81 -16.39 -19.18
CA ALA A 27 10.86 -16.10 -17.76
C ALA A 27 9.45 -16.06 -17.15
N VAL A 28 8.47 -15.46 -17.83
CA VAL A 28 7.07 -15.41 -17.40
C VAL A 28 6.45 -16.81 -17.40
N ALA A 29 6.68 -17.61 -18.43
CA ALA A 29 6.20 -18.99 -18.49
C ALA A 29 6.75 -19.81 -17.30
N ARG A 30 8.06 -19.74 -17.06
CA ARG A 30 8.70 -20.41 -15.93
C ARG A 30 8.17 -19.94 -14.57
N LEU A 31 7.91 -18.64 -14.41
CA LEU A 31 7.32 -18.11 -13.18
C LEU A 31 5.86 -18.57 -13.00
N GLY A 32 5.12 -18.76 -14.09
CA GLY A 32 3.76 -19.29 -14.07
C GLY A 32 3.67 -20.76 -13.66
N ASP A 33 4.73 -21.55 -13.89
CA ASP A 33 4.82 -22.96 -13.47
C ASP A 33 5.15 -23.12 -11.96
N LEU A 34 5.53 -22.03 -11.29
CA LEU A 34 5.88 -22.04 -9.87
C LEU A 34 4.67 -21.75 -8.98
N THR A 35 4.81 -22.11 -7.69
CA THR A 35 3.92 -21.57 -6.68
C THR A 35 4.14 -20.06 -6.53
N VAL A 36 3.10 -19.32 -6.16
CA VAL A 36 3.17 -17.86 -5.94
C VAL A 36 4.29 -17.50 -4.95
N SER A 37 4.48 -18.30 -3.89
CA SER A 37 5.54 -18.09 -2.90
C SER A 37 6.93 -18.24 -3.50
N ALA A 38 7.16 -19.27 -4.33
CA ALA A 38 8.46 -19.48 -4.98
C ALA A 38 8.75 -18.40 -6.02
N ALA A 39 7.73 -17.99 -6.80
CA ALA A 39 7.85 -16.88 -7.73
C ALA A 39 8.18 -15.56 -6.99
N ALA A 40 7.54 -15.30 -5.85
CA ALA A 40 7.81 -14.13 -5.01
C ALA A 40 9.22 -14.13 -4.43
N GLU A 41 9.73 -15.29 -4.01
CA GLU A 41 11.09 -15.44 -3.52
C GLU A 41 12.12 -15.13 -4.62
N ILE A 42 11.96 -15.77 -5.78
CA ILE A 42 12.85 -15.60 -6.94
C ILE A 42 12.83 -14.16 -7.46
N LEU A 43 11.65 -13.55 -7.66
CA LEU A 43 11.56 -12.14 -8.06
C LEU A 43 12.11 -11.19 -6.99
N GLY A 44 12.23 -11.65 -5.74
CA GLY A 44 12.88 -10.91 -4.67
C GLY A 44 14.39 -10.75 -4.86
N ASP A 45 15.02 -11.64 -5.62
CA ASP A 45 16.47 -11.61 -5.89
C ASP A 45 16.80 -11.09 -7.30
N VAL A 46 15.79 -11.00 -8.19
CA VAL A 46 15.92 -10.40 -9.53
C VAL A 46 16.01 -8.86 -9.44
N PRO A 47 16.86 -8.18 -10.26
CA PRO A 47 16.96 -6.72 -10.27
C PRO A 47 15.60 -6.02 -10.48
N PRO A 48 15.31 -4.91 -9.77
CA PRO A 48 13.99 -4.28 -9.77
C PRO A 48 13.46 -3.92 -11.16
N ALA A 49 14.34 -3.40 -12.04
CA ALA A 49 13.97 -3.04 -13.41
C ALA A 49 13.55 -4.26 -14.24
N ARG A 50 14.19 -5.41 -14.03
CA ARG A 50 13.82 -6.66 -14.71
C ARG A 50 12.48 -7.18 -14.17
N VAL A 51 12.27 -7.12 -12.86
CA VAL A 51 10.97 -7.49 -12.25
C VAL A 51 9.85 -6.62 -12.79
N ALA A 52 10.07 -5.32 -12.98
CA ALA A 52 9.07 -4.43 -13.56
C ALA A 52 8.63 -4.88 -14.96
N VAL A 53 9.59 -5.30 -15.80
CA VAL A 53 9.31 -5.83 -17.14
C VAL A 53 8.57 -7.18 -17.07
N LEU A 54 8.97 -8.07 -16.17
CA LEU A 54 8.33 -9.37 -15.99
C LEU A 54 6.89 -9.24 -15.49
N LEU A 55 6.65 -8.40 -14.48
CA LEU A 55 5.30 -8.14 -13.96
C LEU A 55 4.39 -7.49 -15.00
N ALA A 56 4.93 -6.64 -15.88
CA ALA A 56 4.17 -6.03 -16.97
C ALA A 56 3.78 -7.03 -18.08
N ALA A 57 4.54 -8.12 -18.22
CA ALA A 57 4.27 -9.18 -19.19
C ALA A 57 3.40 -10.33 -18.61
N MET A 58 3.20 -10.37 -17.29
CA MET A 58 2.34 -11.36 -16.63
C MET A 58 0.86 -10.96 -16.71
N PRO A 59 -0.06 -11.95 -16.65
CA PRO A 59 -1.44 -11.67 -16.27
C PRO A 59 -1.49 -10.89 -14.94
N PRO A 60 -2.30 -9.82 -14.84
CA PRO A 60 -2.28 -8.91 -13.70
C PRO A 60 -2.65 -9.60 -12.39
N GLU A 61 -3.48 -10.64 -12.43
CA GLU A 61 -3.85 -11.46 -11.27
C GLU A 61 -2.63 -12.18 -10.69
N ILE A 62 -1.82 -12.81 -11.55
CA ILE A 62 -0.60 -13.50 -11.13
C ILE A 62 0.41 -12.50 -10.58
N GLY A 63 0.62 -11.36 -11.27
CA GLY A 63 1.52 -10.32 -10.80
C GLY A 63 1.11 -9.73 -9.44
N ALA A 64 -0.19 -9.56 -9.23
CA ALA A 64 -0.76 -9.09 -7.96
C ALA A 64 -0.55 -10.12 -6.84
N ASP A 65 -0.82 -11.40 -7.09
CA ASP A 65 -0.62 -12.47 -6.11
C ASP A 65 0.85 -12.60 -5.71
N VAL A 66 1.76 -12.57 -6.69
CA VAL A 66 3.20 -12.63 -6.43
C VAL A 66 3.64 -11.46 -5.55
N LEU A 67 3.26 -10.22 -5.89
CA LEU A 67 3.55 -9.06 -5.07
C LEU A 67 2.92 -9.13 -3.66
N ALA A 68 1.73 -9.72 -3.53
CA ALA A 68 1.07 -9.91 -2.24
C ALA A 68 1.82 -10.92 -1.35
N SER A 69 2.48 -11.92 -1.94
CA SER A 69 3.30 -12.91 -1.23
C SER A 69 4.74 -12.44 -0.92
N MET A 70 5.25 -11.40 -1.58
CA MET A 70 6.60 -10.88 -1.34
C MET A 70 6.75 -10.17 0.02
N ALA A 71 7.92 -10.26 0.64
CA ALA A 71 8.26 -9.47 1.84
C ALA A 71 8.12 -7.95 1.58
N ALA A 72 7.68 -7.19 2.59
CA ALA A 72 7.26 -5.80 2.41
C ALA A 72 8.37 -4.84 1.95
N ASP A 73 9.60 -5.06 2.43
CA ASP A 73 10.79 -4.34 2.01
C ASP A 73 11.07 -4.56 0.52
N ARG A 74 10.94 -5.81 0.05
CA ARG A 74 11.08 -6.16 -1.37
C ARG A 74 9.96 -5.53 -2.20
N VAL A 75 8.70 -5.59 -1.74
CA VAL A 75 7.55 -4.95 -2.41
C VAL A 75 7.76 -3.46 -2.60
N ALA A 76 8.28 -2.74 -1.59
CA ALA A 76 8.55 -1.31 -1.70
C ALA A 76 9.51 -0.99 -2.85
N VAL A 77 10.59 -1.77 -2.97
CA VAL A 77 11.57 -1.61 -4.04
C VAL A 77 10.96 -1.93 -5.40
N ARG A 78 10.14 -2.98 -5.51
CA ARG A 78 9.49 -3.36 -6.77
C ARG A 78 8.43 -2.37 -7.23
N LEU A 79 7.56 -1.92 -6.33
CA LEU A 79 6.56 -0.89 -6.66
C LEU A 79 7.21 0.43 -7.08
N SER A 80 8.36 0.78 -6.51
CA SER A 80 9.10 1.98 -6.90
C SER A 80 9.77 1.87 -8.28
N ALA A 81 10.01 0.65 -8.76
CA ALA A 81 10.60 0.39 -10.07
C ALA A 81 9.54 0.27 -11.19
N LEU A 82 8.27 0.10 -10.83
CA LEU A 82 7.16 0.07 -11.78
C LEU A 82 6.76 1.47 -12.23
N ALA A 83 6.23 1.57 -13.45
CA ALA A 83 5.48 2.74 -13.85
C ALA A 83 4.29 2.94 -12.88
N PRO A 84 3.98 4.17 -12.43
CA PRO A 84 2.95 4.40 -11.40
C PRO A 84 1.59 3.78 -11.74
N ALA A 85 1.17 3.85 -13.01
CA ALA A 85 -0.09 3.26 -13.46
C ALA A 85 -0.11 1.73 -13.30
N MET A 86 1.01 1.05 -13.58
CA MET A 86 1.11 -0.40 -13.41
C MET A 86 1.12 -0.79 -11.93
N ALA A 87 1.86 -0.05 -11.10
CA ALA A 87 1.86 -0.27 -9.65
C ALA A 87 0.45 -0.12 -9.05
N VAL A 88 -0.29 0.89 -9.49
CA VAL A 88 -1.70 1.09 -9.09
C VAL A 88 -2.58 -0.04 -9.61
N ALA A 89 -2.44 -0.45 -10.88
CA ALA A 89 -3.22 -1.54 -11.45
C ALA A 89 -3.04 -2.84 -10.65
N LEU A 90 -1.81 -3.24 -10.35
CA LEU A 90 -1.54 -4.44 -9.55
C LEU A 90 -2.12 -4.33 -8.14
N LEU A 91 -2.01 -3.17 -7.48
CA LEU A 91 -2.63 -2.93 -6.17
C LEU A 91 -4.17 -2.92 -6.21
N LEU A 92 -4.77 -2.60 -7.36
CA LEU A 92 -6.21 -2.65 -7.60
C LEU A 92 -6.70 -4.07 -7.84
N THR A 93 -5.89 -4.90 -8.51
CA THR A 93 -6.17 -6.33 -8.73
C THR A 93 -6.03 -7.17 -7.46
N MET A 94 -5.12 -6.80 -6.56
CA MET A 94 -4.98 -7.48 -5.27
C MET A 94 -6.27 -7.45 -4.43
N PRO A 95 -6.54 -8.50 -3.63
CA PRO A 95 -7.54 -8.43 -2.57
C PRO A 95 -7.29 -7.21 -1.67
N ILE A 96 -8.35 -6.49 -1.33
CA ILE A 96 -8.24 -5.19 -0.65
C ILE A 96 -7.39 -5.23 0.63
N ARG A 97 -7.52 -6.29 1.43
CA ARG A 97 -6.74 -6.47 2.65
C ARG A 97 -5.25 -6.66 2.35
N ALA A 98 -4.91 -7.48 1.35
CA ALA A 98 -3.52 -7.67 0.96
C ALA A 98 -2.90 -6.35 0.46
N ALA A 99 -3.62 -5.59 -0.38
CA ALA A 99 -3.17 -4.29 -0.86
C ALA A 99 -2.98 -3.29 0.29
N ALA A 100 -3.93 -3.24 1.23
CA ALA A 100 -3.85 -2.39 2.41
C ALA A 100 -2.67 -2.75 3.30
N ASP A 101 -2.41 -4.04 3.53
CA ASP A 101 -1.27 -4.52 4.31
C ASP A 101 0.05 -4.16 3.62
N ARG A 102 0.17 -4.37 2.30
CA ARG A 102 1.37 -3.97 1.54
C ARG A 102 1.60 -2.46 1.64
N LEU A 103 0.57 -1.65 1.37
CA LEU A 103 0.64 -0.19 1.48
C LEU A 103 0.97 0.27 2.90
N GLY A 104 0.52 -0.45 3.92
CA GLY A 104 0.81 -0.16 5.33
C GLY A 104 2.27 -0.41 5.70
N LEU A 105 2.95 -1.34 5.02
CA LEU A 105 4.31 -1.75 5.35
C LEU A 105 5.40 -1.07 4.50
N ILE A 106 5.08 -0.58 3.30
CA ILE A 106 6.07 0.16 2.49
C ILE A 106 6.30 1.58 3.06
N PRO A 107 7.39 2.28 2.73
CA PRO A 107 7.63 3.65 3.20
C PRO A 107 6.56 4.67 2.76
N VAL A 108 6.36 5.72 3.57
CA VAL A 108 5.39 6.80 3.28
C VAL A 108 5.63 7.43 1.90
N ARG A 109 6.90 7.74 1.61
CA ARG A 109 7.37 8.33 0.33
C ARG A 109 7.04 7.51 -0.92
N VAL A 110 6.85 6.20 -0.78
CA VAL A 110 6.51 5.30 -1.90
C VAL A 110 5.00 5.13 -2.02
N GLY A 111 4.33 4.78 -0.92
CA GLY A 111 2.90 4.45 -0.97
C GLY A 111 1.97 5.67 -1.10
N ASN A 112 2.35 6.87 -0.66
CA ASN A 112 1.48 8.05 -0.76
C ASN A 112 1.27 8.50 -2.22
N PRO A 113 2.31 8.52 -3.08
CA PRO A 113 2.12 8.67 -4.52
C PRO A 113 1.16 7.63 -5.13
N LEU A 114 1.23 6.37 -4.69
CA LEU A 114 0.34 5.31 -5.18
C LEU A 114 -1.11 5.54 -4.75
N LEU A 115 -1.34 5.89 -3.48
CA LEU A 115 -2.68 6.25 -2.98
C LEU A 115 -3.27 7.44 -3.74
N ARG A 116 -2.46 8.43 -4.10
CA ARG A 116 -2.89 9.60 -4.87
C ARG A 116 -3.24 9.27 -6.33
N ALA A 117 -2.60 8.26 -6.89
CA ALA A 117 -2.82 7.82 -8.26
C ALA A 117 -4.00 6.85 -8.39
N MET A 118 -4.54 6.35 -7.28
CA MET A 118 -5.74 5.51 -7.25
C MET A 118 -7.02 6.34 -7.39
N PRO A 119 -8.13 5.74 -7.87
CA PRO A 119 -9.45 6.30 -7.69
C PRO A 119 -9.72 6.61 -6.19
N PRO A 120 -10.32 7.75 -5.84
CA PRO A 120 -10.46 8.18 -4.44
C PRO A 120 -11.13 7.14 -3.53
N GLN A 121 -12.21 6.49 -4.01
CA GLN A 121 -12.89 5.45 -3.24
C GLN A 121 -11.99 4.23 -3.00
N ALA A 122 -11.27 3.79 -4.03
CA ALA A 122 -10.38 2.64 -3.93
C ALA A 122 -9.21 2.90 -2.94
N ALA A 123 -8.69 4.12 -2.90
CA ALA A 123 -7.69 4.54 -1.92
C ALA A 123 -8.28 4.62 -0.50
N ALA A 124 -9.50 5.16 -0.37
CA ALA A 124 -10.21 5.25 0.89
C ALA A 124 -10.50 3.86 1.48
N ASP A 125 -10.99 2.91 0.68
CA ASP A 125 -11.29 1.56 1.16
C ASP A 125 -10.01 0.84 1.65
N ARG A 126 -8.87 1.07 0.98
CA ARG A 126 -7.56 0.55 1.40
C ARG A 126 -7.10 1.17 2.71
N LEU A 127 -7.22 2.49 2.87
CA LEU A 127 -6.92 3.18 4.14
C LEU A 127 -7.86 2.73 5.27
N ALA A 128 -9.12 2.47 4.97
CA ALA A 128 -10.09 1.94 5.93
C ALA A 128 -9.74 0.50 6.35
N THR A 129 -9.20 -0.31 5.44
CA THR A 129 -8.81 -1.71 5.74
C THR A 129 -7.46 -1.82 6.43
N MET A 130 -6.57 -0.85 6.20
CA MET A 130 -5.21 -0.80 6.74
C MET A 130 -5.19 -0.70 8.28
N ALA A 131 -4.13 -1.23 8.90
CA ALA A 131 -3.85 -1.03 10.31
C ALA A 131 -3.89 0.47 10.68
N GLN A 132 -4.55 0.79 11.81
CA GLN A 132 -4.91 2.16 12.17
C GLN A 132 -3.70 3.11 12.22
N ASN A 133 -2.58 2.68 12.81
CA ASN A 133 -1.34 3.46 12.87
C ASN A 133 -0.77 3.75 11.48
N ALA A 134 -0.74 2.75 10.61
CA ALA A 134 -0.25 2.92 9.26
C ALA A 134 -1.16 3.86 8.47
N ALA A 135 -2.48 3.72 8.57
CA ALA A 135 -3.44 4.62 7.92
C ALA A 135 -3.30 6.07 8.41
N GLY A 136 -3.15 6.28 9.72
CA GLY A 136 -2.92 7.60 10.31
C GLY A 136 -1.62 8.25 9.80
N LEU A 137 -0.52 7.51 9.75
CA LEU A 137 0.76 7.97 9.19
C LEU A 137 0.64 8.31 7.69
N ARG A 138 -0.10 7.49 6.93
CA ARG A 138 -0.36 7.73 5.50
C ARG A 138 -1.10 9.02 5.29
N LEU A 139 -2.22 9.22 6.00
CA LEU A 139 -3.00 10.46 5.96
C LEU A 139 -2.14 11.66 6.36
N ALA A 140 -1.37 11.56 7.45
CA ALA A 140 -0.51 12.64 7.93
C ALA A 140 0.57 13.04 6.91
N GLY A 141 1.04 12.09 6.09
CA GLY A 141 1.99 12.33 5.02
C GLY A 141 1.38 12.80 3.69
N LEU A 142 0.06 12.98 3.60
CA LEU A 142 -0.61 13.50 2.39
C LEU A 142 -0.87 15.01 2.51
N PRO A 143 -0.94 15.74 1.38
CA PRO A 143 -1.45 17.11 1.38
C PRO A 143 -2.83 17.18 2.05
N PRO A 144 -3.12 18.18 2.90
CA PRO A 144 -4.36 18.22 3.69
C PRO A 144 -5.64 18.10 2.86
N GLN A 145 -5.69 18.69 1.67
CA GLN A 145 -6.84 18.61 0.76
C GLN A 145 -7.07 17.18 0.24
N VAL A 146 -5.98 16.48 -0.10
CA VAL A 146 -6.05 15.10 -0.56
C VAL A 146 -6.46 14.18 0.59
N ALA A 147 -5.85 14.35 1.77
CA ALA A 147 -6.17 13.58 2.95
C ALA A 147 -7.65 13.76 3.35
N ALA A 148 -8.14 15.00 3.33
CA ALA A 148 -9.55 15.31 3.57
C ALA A 148 -10.48 14.60 2.58
N GLY A 149 -10.17 14.65 1.27
CA GLY A 149 -10.93 13.94 0.26
C GLY A 149 -11.00 12.43 0.50
N LEU A 150 -9.88 11.81 0.91
CA LEU A 150 -9.86 10.39 1.26
C LEU A 150 -10.62 10.09 2.56
N VAL A 151 -10.53 10.96 3.56
CA VAL A 151 -11.29 10.86 4.82
C VAL A 151 -12.80 10.93 4.56
N ALA A 152 -13.24 11.82 3.67
CA ALA A 152 -14.65 11.95 3.29
C ALA A 152 -15.16 10.76 2.47
N ALA A 153 -14.29 10.08 1.71
CA ALA A 153 -14.63 8.89 0.93
C ALA A 153 -14.60 7.59 1.76
N MET A 154 -14.05 7.62 2.98
CA MET A 154 -14.04 6.46 3.89
C MET A 154 -15.39 6.28 4.60
N PRO A 155 -15.73 5.05 5.02
CA PRO A 155 -16.80 4.85 5.99
C PRO A 155 -16.58 5.70 7.25
N PRO A 156 -17.57 6.47 7.74
CA PRO A 156 -17.37 7.42 8.83
C PRO A 156 -16.76 6.84 10.11
N PRO A 157 -17.15 5.63 10.59
CA PRO A 157 -16.51 5.03 11.74
C PRO A 157 -15.03 4.71 11.51
N ALA A 158 -14.68 4.33 10.28
CA ALA A 158 -13.29 4.07 9.93
C ALA A 158 -12.48 5.37 9.92
N ALA A 159 -12.99 6.41 9.28
CA ALA A 159 -12.39 7.73 9.25
C ALA A 159 -12.17 8.31 10.66
N ALA A 160 -13.17 8.26 11.54
CA ALA A 160 -13.09 8.78 12.90
C ALA A 160 -11.94 8.12 13.68
N VAL A 161 -11.88 6.79 13.67
CA VAL A 161 -10.79 6.03 14.32
C VAL A 161 -9.41 6.36 13.72
N ARG A 162 -9.32 6.77 12.45
CA ARG A 162 -8.03 7.06 11.81
C ARG A 162 -7.54 8.45 12.27
N LEU A 163 -8.47 9.39 12.40
CA LEU A 163 -8.22 10.73 12.91
C LEU A 163 -7.79 10.70 14.39
N THR A 164 -8.30 9.77 15.20
CA THR A 164 -7.88 9.63 16.61
C THR A 164 -6.45 9.12 16.77
N MET A 165 -5.86 8.52 15.73
CA MET A 165 -4.45 8.07 15.75
C MET A 165 -3.48 9.17 15.34
N MET A 166 -3.96 10.39 15.14
CA MET A 166 -3.18 11.53 14.67
C MET A 166 -3.10 12.59 15.77
N LEU A 167 -2.08 13.46 15.68
CA LEU A 167 -2.06 14.65 16.52
C LEU A 167 -3.30 15.51 16.23
N PRO A 168 -3.97 16.08 17.25
CA PRO A 168 -5.20 16.84 17.06
C PRO A 168 -5.08 17.96 16.02
N MET A 169 -3.94 18.65 15.99
CA MET A 169 -3.67 19.71 15.02
C MET A 169 -3.54 19.21 13.57
N THR A 170 -2.99 18.01 13.38
CA THR A 170 -2.90 17.38 12.06
C THR A 170 -4.29 16.98 11.57
N ALA A 171 -5.10 16.36 12.43
CA ALA A 171 -6.49 16.04 12.11
C ALA A 171 -7.31 17.31 11.79
N ALA A 172 -7.20 18.35 12.60
CA ALA A 172 -7.88 19.62 12.39
C ALA A 172 -7.51 20.29 11.05
N THR A 173 -6.23 20.25 10.68
CA THR A 173 -5.75 20.79 9.39
C THR A 173 -6.39 20.09 8.20
N MET A 174 -6.65 18.79 8.29
CA MET A 174 -7.39 18.05 7.26
C MET A 174 -8.87 18.42 7.27
N LEU A 175 -9.49 18.37 8.45
CA LEU A 175 -10.93 18.62 8.62
C LEU A 175 -11.34 20.03 8.20
N ARG A 176 -10.45 21.03 8.23
CA ARG A 176 -10.67 22.37 7.66
C ARG A 176 -11.06 22.33 6.18
N ASN A 177 -10.69 21.29 5.44
CA ASN A 177 -11.01 21.14 4.01
C ASN A 177 -12.32 20.37 3.77
N LEU A 178 -13.11 20.08 4.80
CA LEU A 178 -14.40 19.39 4.71
C LEU A 178 -15.57 20.30 5.10
N PRO A 179 -16.79 20.04 4.58
CA PRO A 179 -18.00 20.69 5.05
C PRO A 179 -18.25 20.39 6.53
N TRP A 180 -18.71 21.40 7.29
CA TRP A 180 -18.94 21.25 8.73
C TRP A 180 -19.85 20.06 9.12
N PRO A 181 -20.94 19.75 8.41
CA PRO A 181 -21.75 18.58 8.76
C PRO A 181 -20.95 17.27 8.79
N VAL A 182 -20.06 17.07 7.81
CA VAL A 182 -19.18 15.90 7.75
C VAL A 182 -18.20 15.90 8.93
N VAL A 183 -17.63 17.06 9.25
CA VAL A 183 -16.72 17.20 10.39
C VAL A 183 -17.44 16.89 11.71
N ALA A 184 -18.63 17.43 11.91
CA ALA A 184 -19.43 17.21 13.10
C ALA A 184 -19.75 15.73 13.30
N ASP A 185 -20.17 15.03 12.24
CA ASP A 185 -20.43 13.58 12.28
C ASP A 185 -19.18 12.79 12.66
N LEU A 186 -18.02 13.14 12.09
CA LEU A 186 -16.76 12.50 12.43
C LEU A 186 -16.37 12.74 13.89
N LEU A 187 -16.53 13.96 14.42
CA LEU A 187 -16.23 14.29 15.81
C LEU A 187 -17.13 13.52 16.79
N MET A 188 -18.42 13.34 16.46
CA MET A 188 -19.36 12.58 17.28
C MET A 188 -19.02 11.08 17.34
N LEU A 189 -18.33 10.56 16.32
CA LEU A 189 -17.87 9.17 16.27
C LEU A 189 -16.52 8.95 16.97
N MET A 190 -15.82 10.00 17.36
CA MET A 190 -14.57 9.89 18.12
C MET A 190 -14.84 9.68 19.62
N PRO A 191 -13.89 9.07 20.37
CA PRO A 191 -13.91 9.13 21.82
C PRO A 191 -14.01 10.59 22.31
N PRO A 192 -14.81 10.91 23.34
CA PRO A 192 -15.11 12.29 23.73
C PRO A 192 -13.86 13.17 23.97
N ALA A 193 -12.82 12.61 24.59
CA ALA A 193 -11.57 13.33 24.82
C ALA A 193 -10.88 13.72 23.50
N SER A 194 -10.71 12.77 22.59
CA SER A 194 -10.09 13.00 21.28
C SER A 194 -10.92 13.96 20.42
N GLY A 195 -12.25 13.79 20.42
CA GLY A 195 -13.16 14.69 19.69
C GLY A 195 -13.07 16.13 20.20
N ALA A 196 -13.01 16.32 21.52
CA ALA A 196 -12.85 17.65 22.12
C ALA A 196 -11.51 18.30 21.77
N GLU A 197 -10.41 17.54 21.80
CA GLU A 197 -9.08 18.03 21.41
C GLU A 197 -9.02 18.44 19.94
N VAL A 198 -9.57 17.62 19.04
CA VAL A 198 -9.63 17.93 17.61
C VAL A 198 -10.53 19.14 17.35
N TYR A 199 -11.68 19.23 18.03
CA TYR A 199 -12.57 20.39 17.94
C TYR A 199 -11.87 21.68 18.37
N ALA A 200 -11.18 21.66 19.51
CA ALA A 200 -10.40 22.81 19.98
C ALA A 200 -9.31 23.20 18.99
N ALA A 201 -8.64 22.22 18.37
CA ALA A 201 -7.64 22.47 17.33
C ALA A 201 -8.26 23.07 16.05
N ILE A 202 -9.44 22.63 15.63
CA ILE A 202 -10.15 23.18 14.46
C ILE A 202 -10.39 24.69 14.62
N HIS A 203 -10.84 25.13 15.81
CA HIS A 203 -11.03 26.56 16.10
C HIS A 203 -9.73 27.37 15.94
N GLN A 204 -8.59 26.82 16.37
CA GLN A 204 -7.30 27.48 16.20
C GLN A 204 -6.88 27.58 14.73
N VAL A 205 -7.19 26.57 13.92
CA VAL A 205 -6.84 26.57 12.49
C VAL A 205 -7.72 27.52 11.70
N TRP A 206 -9.01 27.68 12.04
CA TRP A 206 -9.92 28.58 11.33
C TRP A 206 -9.77 30.06 11.68
N GLN A 207 -9.16 30.38 12.81
CA GLN A 207 -8.82 31.75 13.19
C GLN A 207 -7.54 32.28 12.49
N ARG A 208 -6.89 31.44 11.67
CA ARG A 208 -5.68 31.76 10.88
C ARG A 208 -5.95 31.68 9.37
#